data_AF-A0A224YTC3-F1
#
_entry.id   AF-A0A224YTC3-F1
#
_cell.length_a   1.000
_cell.length_b   1.000
_cell.length_c   1.000
_cell.angle_alpha   90.00
_cell.angle_beta   90.00
_cell.angle_gamma   90.00
#
_symmetry.space_group_name_H-M   'P 1'
#
loop_
_entity.id
_entity.type
_entity.pdbx_description
1 polymer ?
#
loop_
_entity_poly.entity_id
_entity_poly.type
_entity_poly.pdbx_seq_one_letter_code
_entity_poly.pdbx_strand_id
1 'polypeptide(L)'
;MEATAACTDDGASPENGETRQLLEELAADYSQFLKVDISNDKRILDEGIDELLARLDEFTGLINMVRSDDTLCLTHTLPDICEKSKALEQVYNRIDALEQFVGVVRESVDAMEEKVTEAENAFGGSTVKKFLSSLPSPLFAKKPAPQYKKQLRYEEPEIFRCSDYLSTVSADDPLPTSASNFSLETSASDRSVEDDRTPLSPAD
;
A
#
# COMPACT_ATOMS: atom_id res chain seq x y z
N MET A 1 90.06 -58.64 -46.15
CA MET A 1 89.33 -59.92 -46.17
C MET A 1 87.93 -59.60 -45.70
N GLU A 2 87.07 -59.42 -46.67
CA GLU A 2 85.68 -59.00 -46.57
C GLU A 2 84.86 -60.25 -46.25
N ALA A 3 84.00 -60.19 -45.24
CA ALA A 3 83.05 -61.26 -44.93
C ALA A 3 81.70 -60.61 -44.60
N THR A 4 80.98 -60.27 -45.66
CA THR A 4 79.55 -59.97 -45.64
C THR A 4 78.79 -61.23 -45.24
N ALA A 5 78.31 -61.28 -43.99
CA ALA A 5 77.36 -62.29 -43.55
C ALA A 5 75.96 -61.88 -44.04
N ALA A 6 75.58 -62.38 -45.22
CA ALA A 6 74.21 -62.45 -45.64
C ALA A 6 73.50 -63.47 -44.73
N CYS A 7 72.74 -62.99 -43.75
CA CYS A 7 71.79 -63.85 -43.06
C CYS A 7 70.54 -63.91 -43.93
N THR A 8 70.46 -65.05 -44.62
CA THR A 8 69.34 -65.57 -45.39
C THR A 8 68.03 -65.49 -44.61
N ASP A 9 67.08 -64.79 -45.21
CA ASP A 9 65.66 -65.04 -45.12
C ASP A 9 65.38 -66.50 -45.52
N ASP A 10 64.99 -67.34 -44.56
CA ASP A 10 64.07 -68.45 -44.80
C ASP A 10 63.72 -69.15 -43.46
N GLY A 11 62.45 -69.07 -43.07
CA GLY A 11 61.96 -69.70 -41.85
C GLY A 11 60.61 -69.20 -41.35
N ALA A 12 59.72 -68.73 -42.23
CA ALA A 12 58.33 -68.46 -41.88
C ALA A 12 57.58 -69.80 -41.74
N SER A 13 57.63 -70.39 -40.54
CA SER A 13 56.71 -71.48 -40.19
C SER A 13 55.28 -70.91 -40.11
N PRO A 14 54.27 -71.53 -40.75
CA PRO A 14 52.92 -70.97 -40.87
C PRO A 14 52.24 -70.70 -39.50
N GLU A 15 52.65 -71.40 -38.44
CA GLU A 15 52.07 -71.25 -37.09
C GLU A 15 52.40 -69.93 -36.39
N ASN A 16 53.51 -69.27 -36.78
CA ASN A 16 53.91 -67.98 -36.21
C ASN A 16 53.06 -66.82 -36.75
N GLY A 17 52.51 -66.98 -37.96
CA GLY A 17 51.56 -66.03 -38.55
C GLY A 17 50.19 -66.09 -37.89
N GLU A 18 49.67 -67.30 -37.68
CA GLU A 18 48.36 -67.53 -37.04
C GLU A 18 48.35 -67.07 -35.57
N THR A 19 49.40 -67.40 -34.81
CA THR A 19 49.54 -66.96 -33.40
C THR A 19 49.60 -65.43 -33.30
N ARG A 20 50.28 -64.77 -34.24
CA ARG A 20 50.39 -63.31 -34.27
C ARG A 20 49.07 -62.64 -34.64
N GLN A 21 48.31 -63.21 -35.57
CA GLN A 21 46.97 -62.75 -35.91
C GLN A 21 46.02 -62.86 -34.71
N LEU A 22 46.03 -64.00 -34.01
CA LEU A 22 45.22 -64.19 -32.81
C LEU A 22 45.60 -63.20 -31.69
N LEU A 23 46.89 -62.92 -31.51
CA LEU A 23 47.34 -61.93 -30.54
C LEU A 23 46.90 -60.50 -30.91
N GLU A 24 46.91 -60.16 -32.20
CA GLU A 24 46.48 -58.85 -32.70
C GLU A 24 44.95 -58.68 -32.58
N GLU A 25 44.18 -59.74 -32.86
CA GLU A 25 42.74 -59.80 -32.63
C GLU A 25 42.41 -59.67 -31.14
N LEU A 26 43.09 -60.43 -30.27
CA LEU A 26 42.90 -60.36 -28.82
C LEU A 26 43.29 -58.98 -28.28
N ALA A 27 44.41 -58.42 -28.73
CA ALA A 27 44.83 -57.08 -28.35
C ALA A 27 43.82 -56.02 -28.83
N ALA A 28 43.27 -56.17 -30.03
CA ALA A 28 42.23 -55.30 -30.56
C ALA A 28 40.95 -55.39 -29.72
N ASP A 29 40.49 -56.59 -29.39
CA ASP A 29 39.30 -56.83 -28.55
C ASP A 29 39.48 -56.25 -27.14
N TYR A 30 40.61 -56.52 -26.49
CA TYR A 30 40.88 -55.97 -25.16
C TYR A 30 41.06 -54.44 -25.18
N SER A 31 41.61 -53.88 -26.25
CA SER A 31 41.76 -52.42 -26.39
C SER A 31 40.42 -51.68 -26.47
N GLN A 32 39.34 -52.35 -26.89
CA GLN A 32 38.01 -51.75 -26.94
C GLN A 32 37.50 -51.41 -25.53
N PHE A 33 37.81 -52.23 -24.52
CA PHE A 33 37.42 -51.94 -23.13
C PHE A 33 38.16 -50.73 -22.53
N LEU A 34 39.28 -50.32 -23.13
CA LEU A 34 40.02 -49.12 -22.72
C LEU A 34 39.55 -47.85 -23.45
N LYS A 35 38.75 -48.00 -24.51
CA LYS A 35 38.15 -46.88 -25.25
C LYS A 35 36.81 -46.50 -24.60
N VAL A 36 36.89 -45.81 -23.47
CA VAL A 36 35.72 -45.20 -22.83
C VAL A 36 35.49 -43.82 -23.43
N ASP A 37 34.35 -43.63 -24.09
CA ASP A 37 33.92 -42.33 -24.57
C ASP A 37 33.03 -41.64 -23.52
N ILE A 38 33.58 -40.61 -22.87
CA ILE A 38 32.89 -39.79 -21.86
C ILE A 38 32.33 -38.49 -22.45
N SER A 39 32.40 -38.30 -23.77
CA SER A 39 32.08 -37.03 -24.41
C SER A 39 30.62 -36.63 -24.20
N ASN A 40 29.71 -37.60 -24.18
CA ASN A 40 28.29 -37.37 -23.94
C ASN A 40 28.02 -36.94 -22.49
N ASP A 41 28.61 -37.65 -21.51
CA ASP A 41 28.44 -37.32 -20.08
C ASP A 41 29.01 -35.94 -19.76
N LYS A 42 30.16 -35.62 -20.37
CA LYS A 42 30.75 -34.28 -20.29
C LYS A 42 29.79 -33.23 -20.83
N ARG A 43 29.22 -33.45 -22.02
CA ARG A 43 28.27 -32.49 -22.63
C ARG A 43 27.04 -32.27 -21.74
N ILE A 44 26.46 -33.34 -21.20
CA ILE A 44 25.30 -33.24 -20.30
C ILE A 44 25.66 -32.44 -19.04
N LEU A 45 26.86 -32.65 -18.49
CA LEU A 45 27.35 -31.88 -17.35
C LEU A 45 27.53 -30.40 -17.70
N ASP A 46 28.16 -30.10 -18.85
CA ASP A 46 28.38 -28.73 -19.31
C ASP A 46 27.02 -28.00 -19.51
N GLU A 47 26.04 -28.64 -20.16
CA GLU A 47 24.68 -28.11 -20.33
C GLU A 47 23.98 -27.86 -18.99
N GLY A 48 24.14 -28.77 -18.01
CA GLY A 48 23.57 -28.61 -16.68
C GLY A 48 24.23 -27.48 -15.87
N ILE A 49 25.53 -27.26 -16.05
CA ILE A 49 26.24 -26.12 -15.44
C ILE A 49 25.70 -24.82 -16.02
N ASP A 50 25.55 -24.72 -17.34
CA ASP A 50 25.04 -23.52 -18.01
C ASP A 50 23.60 -23.19 -17.57
N GLU A 51 22.73 -24.20 -17.45
CA GLU A 51 21.37 -24.00 -16.93
C GLU A 51 21.39 -23.49 -15.48
N LEU A 52 22.24 -24.06 -14.62
CA LEU A 52 22.32 -23.65 -13.21
C LEU A 52 22.89 -22.23 -13.08
N LEU A 53 23.87 -21.86 -13.92
CA LEU A 53 24.43 -20.51 -13.96
C LEU A 53 23.38 -19.49 -14.41
N ALA A 54 22.59 -19.81 -15.44
CA ALA A 54 21.48 -18.97 -15.88
C ALA A 54 20.43 -18.77 -14.77
N ARG A 55 20.09 -19.85 -14.05
CA ARG A 55 19.14 -19.78 -12.94
C ARG A 55 19.68 -18.97 -11.75
N LEU A 56 20.99 -19.02 -11.48
CA LEU A 56 21.62 -18.22 -10.44
C LEU A 56 21.58 -16.72 -10.78
N ASP A 57 21.80 -16.36 -12.04
CA ASP A 57 21.67 -14.98 -12.51
C ASP A 57 20.23 -14.46 -12.36
N GLU A 58 19.25 -15.29 -12.72
CA GLU A 58 17.83 -14.98 -12.48
C GLU A 58 17.52 -14.76 -10.99
N PHE A 59 17.98 -15.67 -10.11
CA PHE A 59 17.81 -15.51 -8.66
C PHE A 59 18.45 -14.22 -8.13
N THR A 60 19.61 -13.86 -8.67
CA THR A 60 20.29 -12.60 -8.32
C THR A 60 19.46 -11.40 -8.75
N GLY A 61 18.86 -11.46 -9.94
CA GLY A 61 17.89 -10.46 -10.42
C GLY A 61 16.69 -10.31 -9.49
N LEU A 62 16.08 -11.43 -9.07
CA LEU A 62 14.95 -11.42 -8.14
C LEU A 62 15.31 -10.83 -6.77
N ILE A 63 16.47 -11.18 -6.23
CA ILE A 63 16.96 -10.62 -4.96
C ILE A 63 17.16 -9.11 -5.08
N ASN A 64 17.74 -8.64 -6.18
CA ASN A 64 17.93 -7.20 -6.39
C ASN A 64 16.60 -6.45 -6.51
N MET A 65 15.59 -7.06 -7.14
CA MET A 65 14.24 -6.51 -7.20
C MET A 65 13.62 -6.39 -5.81
N VAL A 66 13.65 -7.47 -5.01
CA VAL A 66 13.13 -7.46 -3.63
C VAL A 66 13.85 -6.41 -2.78
N ARG A 67 15.17 -6.32 -2.85
CA ARG A 67 15.94 -5.31 -2.10
C ARG A 67 15.58 -3.88 -2.50
N SER A 68 15.32 -3.66 -3.80
CA SER A 68 14.92 -2.35 -4.30
C SER A 68 13.52 -1.99 -3.80
N ASP A 69 12.59 -2.95 -3.79
CA ASP A 69 11.23 -2.77 -3.27
C ASP A 69 11.23 -2.53 -1.75
N ASP A 70 12.00 -3.31 -0.98
CA ASP A 70 12.21 -3.09 0.45
C ASP A 70 12.75 -1.67 0.72
N THR A 71 13.71 -1.22 -0.10
CA THR A 71 14.28 0.12 0.02
C THR A 71 13.22 1.19 -0.24
N LEU A 72 12.41 1.05 -1.29
CA LEU A 72 11.30 1.95 -1.59
C LEU A 72 10.30 1.99 -0.43
N CYS A 73 9.87 0.81 0.04
CA CYS A 73 8.88 0.67 1.10
C CYS A 73 9.34 1.29 2.41
N LEU A 74 10.57 0.96 2.85
CA LEU A 74 11.10 1.40 4.14
C LEU A 74 11.54 2.87 4.13
N THR A 75 12.01 3.38 3.00
CA THR A 75 12.57 4.74 2.91
C THR A 75 11.53 5.78 2.54
N HIS A 76 10.51 5.40 1.77
CA HIS A 76 9.49 6.32 1.27
C HIS A 76 8.10 5.96 1.76
N THR A 77 7.58 4.80 1.35
CA THR A 77 6.16 4.46 1.53
C THR A 77 5.75 4.46 3.01
N LEU A 78 6.52 3.79 3.87
CA LEU A 78 6.18 3.67 5.29
C LEU A 78 6.32 5.00 6.05
N PRO A 79 7.41 5.78 5.89
CA PRO A 79 7.49 7.13 6.43
C PRO A 79 6.33 8.04 5.98
N ASP A 80 5.98 8.02 4.70
CA ASP A 80 4.89 8.85 4.16
C ASP A 80 3.54 8.46 4.79
N ILE A 81 3.26 7.16 4.93
CA ILE A 81 2.06 6.67 5.62
C ILE A 81 2.05 7.15 7.08
N CYS A 82 3.19 7.08 7.77
CA CYS A 82 3.30 7.53 9.15
C CYS A 82 3.04 9.04 9.28
N GLU A 83 3.61 9.85 8.38
CA GLU A 83 3.39 11.30 8.33
C GLU A 83 1.91 11.62 8.09
N LYS A 84 1.29 10.98 7.09
CA LYS A 84 -0.15 11.15 6.82
C LYS A 84 -1.02 10.70 7.99
N SER A 85 -0.65 9.63 8.68
CA SER A 85 -1.36 9.18 9.87
C SER A 85 -1.28 10.20 11.01
N LYS A 86 -0.15 10.88 11.19
CA LYS A 86 -0.02 11.98 12.17
C LYS A 86 -0.82 13.21 11.75
N ALA A 87 -0.84 13.54 10.46
CA ALA A 87 -1.67 14.62 9.96
C ALA A 87 -3.17 14.34 10.20
N LEU A 88 -3.60 13.08 10.11
CA LEU A 88 -4.97 12.67 10.40
C LEU A 88 -5.34 12.88 11.88
N GLU A 89 -4.41 12.68 12.81
CA GLU A 89 -4.61 12.96 14.23
C GLU A 89 -4.96 14.44 14.49
N GLN A 90 -4.33 15.35 13.75
CA GLN A 90 -4.68 16.77 13.83
C GLN A 90 -6.10 17.06 13.34
N VAL A 91 -6.56 16.34 12.31
CA VAL A 91 -7.94 16.44 11.82
C VAL A 91 -8.91 15.94 12.90
N TYR A 92 -8.64 14.82 13.55
CA TYR A 92 -9.47 14.31 14.65
C TYR A 92 -9.55 15.30 15.81
N ASN A 93 -8.41 15.88 16.23
CA ASN A 93 -8.41 16.90 17.28
C ASN A 93 -9.26 18.14 16.92
N ARG A 94 -9.30 18.53 15.63
CA ARG A 94 -10.17 19.62 15.16
C ARG A 94 -11.65 19.22 15.19
N ILE A 95 -11.97 17.98 14.87
CA ILE A 95 -13.35 17.45 14.97
C ILE A 95 -13.80 17.46 16.43
N ASP A 96 -12.97 16.98 17.36
CA ASP A 96 -13.29 16.93 18.79
C ASP A 96 -13.48 18.35 19.37
N ALA A 97 -12.64 19.31 18.97
CA ALA A 97 -12.79 20.71 19.36
C ALA A 97 -14.10 21.32 18.85
N LEU A 98 -14.48 20.98 17.60
CA LEU A 98 -15.74 21.43 17.02
C LEU A 98 -16.95 20.82 17.75
N GLU A 99 -16.88 19.53 18.11
CA GLU A 99 -17.94 18.86 18.87
C GLU A 99 -18.15 19.52 20.24
N GLN A 100 -17.07 19.78 20.96
CA GLN A 100 -17.12 20.51 22.24
C GLN A 100 -17.74 21.90 22.09
N PHE A 101 -17.32 22.64 21.05
CA PHE A 101 -17.85 23.96 20.76
C PHE A 101 -19.36 23.91 20.47
N VAL A 102 -19.83 22.94 19.68
CA VAL A 102 -21.26 22.75 19.43
C VAL A 102 -22.01 22.43 20.74
N GLY A 103 -21.41 21.68 21.65
CA GLY A 103 -21.95 21.45 23.00
C GLY A 103 -22.18 22.76 23.76
N VAL A 104 -21.19 23.66 23.80
CA VAL A 104 -21.31 24.97 24.46
C VAL A 104 -22.37 25.85 23.81
N VAL A 105 -22.43 25.88 22.48
CA VAL A 105 -23.47 26.63 21.74
C VAL A 105 -24.85 26.12 22.13
N ARG A 106 -25.03 24.80 22.21
CA ARG A 106 -26.30 24.19 22.62
C ARG A 106 -26.69 24.62 24.03
N GLU A 107 -25.80 24.49 25.00
CA GLU A 107 -26.07 24.88 26.39
C GLU A 107 -26.44 26.36 26.52
N SER A 108 -25.76 27.23 25.76
CA SER A 108 -26.05 28.67 25.70
C SER A 108 -27.44 28.95 25.12
N VAL A 109 -27.83 28.25 24.05
CA VAL A 109 -29.16 28.39 23.44
C VAL A 109 -30.26 27.86 24.36
N ASP A 110 -30.05 26.69 24.99
CA ASP A 110 -30.99 26.11 25.95
C ASP A 110 -31.23 27.07 27.14
N ALA A 111 -30.16 27.65 27.69
CA ALA A 111 -30.26 28.63 28.77
C ALA A 111 -30.98 29.93 28.33
N MET A 112 -30.72 30.40 27.10
CA MET A 112 -31.42 31.55 26.54
C MET A 112 -32.92 31.28 26.36
N GLU A 113 -33.28 30.11 25.84
CA GLU A 113 -34.68 29.68 25.65
C GLU A 113 -35.44 29.59 26.99
N GLU A 114 -34.80 29.07 28.04
CA GLU A 114 -35.36 29.04 29.39
C GLU A 114 -35.66 30.46 29.91
N LYS A 115 -34.69 31.38 29.80
CA LYS A 115 -34.85 32.77 30.25
C LYS A 115 -35.93 33.52 29.46
N VAL A 116 -36.03 33.28 28.15
CA VAL A 116 -37.11 33.83 27.31
C VAL A 116 -38.46 33.29 27.76
N THR A 117 -38.56 31.98 27.98
CA THR A 117 -39.79 31.34 28.47
C THR A 117 -40.21 31.87 29.84
N GLU A 118 -39.25 32.10 30.76
CA GLU A 118 -39.52 32.73 32.06
C GLU A 118 -40.07 34.15 31.90
N ALA A 119 -39.47 34.96 31.04
CA ALA A 119 -39.92 36.32 30.76
C ALA A 119 -41.32 36.33 30.11
N GLU A 120 -41.57 35.47 29.12
CA GLU A 120 -42.88 35.32 28.49
C GLU A 120 -43.95 34.90 29.49
N ASN A 121 -43.66 33.97 30.39
CA ASN A 121 -44.60 33.59 31.46
C ASN A 121 -44.88 34.74 32.44
N ALA A 122 -43.87 35.54 32.77
CA ALA A 122 -44.02 36.68 33.68
C ALA A 122 -44.81 37.86 33.05
N PHE A 123 -44.64 38.11 31.76
CA PHE A 123 -45.24 39.28 31.07
C PHE A 123 -46.44 38.94 30.17
N GLY A 124 -46.48 37.76 29.57
CA GLY A 124 -47.45 37.33 28.55
C GLY A 124 -48.88 37.10 29.06
N GLY A 125 -49.07 36.90 30.37
CA GLY A 125 -50.41 36.68 30.94
C GLY A 125 -51.14 37.93 31.46
N SER A 126 -50.45 39.07 31.64
CA SER A 126 -51.00 40.22 32.39
C SER A 126 -51.38 41.43 31.56
N THR A 127 -50.83 41.59 30.36
CA THR A 127 -51.03 42.81 29.56
C THR A 127 -52.47 42.92 29.06
N VAL A 128 -53.07 41.83 28.57
CA VAL A 128 -54.48 41.82 28.15
C VAL A 128 -55.48 42.00 29.31
N LYS A 129 -55.12 41.57 30.52
CA LYS A 129 -55.97 41.76 31.73
C LYS A 129 -55.93 43.21 32.23
N LYS A 130 -54.80 43.91 32.06
CA LYS A 130 -54.64 45.31 32.47
C LYS A 130 -55.48 46.27 31.63
N PHE A 131 -55.62 46.02 30.33
CA PHE A 131 -56.48 46.82 29.46
C PHE A 131 -57.97 46.68 29.80
N LEU A 132 -58.42 45.53 30.32
CA LEU A 132 -59.81 45.33 30.76
C LEU A 132 -60.08 45.83 32.18
N SER A 133 -59.04 46.07 32.99
CA SER A 133 -59.18 46.66 34.34
C SER A 133 -59.34 48.19 34.35
N SER A 134 -59.25 48.84 33.18
CA SER A 134 -59.46 50.28 33.01
C SER A 134 -60.94 50.69 32.92
N LEU A 135 -61.87 49.72 32.90
CA LEU A 135 -63.30 50.02 32.98
C LEU A 135 -63.70 50.28 34.44
N PRO A 136 -64.49 51.33 34.73
CA PRO A 136 -64.89 51.65 36.10
C PRO A 136 -65.67 50.47 36.70
N SER A 137 -65.04 49.77 37.63
CA SER A 137 -65.67 48.69 38.40
C SER A 137 -66.58 49.30 39.46
N PRO A 138 -67.81 48.77 39.68
CA PRO A 138 -68.71 49.29 40.69
C PRO A 138 -68.13 49.10 42.10
N LEU A 139 -68.40 50.12 42.94
CA LEU A 139 -67.84 50.37 44.26
C LEU A 139 -68.20 49.31 45.31
N PHE A 140 -67.74 48.06 45.23
CA PHE A 140 -67.69 47.12 46.37
C PHE A 140 -66.68 45.99 46.11
N ALA A 141 -65.40 46.22 46.38
CA ALA A 141 -64.42 45.12 46.47
C ALA A 141 -63.34 45.42 47.52
N LYS A 142 -63.16 44.46 48.42
CA LYS A 142 -62.19 44.48 49.53
C LYS A 142 -60.75 44.60 48.98
N LYS A 143 -59.91 45.34 49.70
CA LYS A 143 -58.47 45.52 49.42
C LYS A 143 -57.82 44.17 49.04
N PRO A 144 -57.26 44.01 47.83
CA PRO A 144 -56.38 42.90 47.55
C PRO A 144 -55.04 43.13 48.27
N ALA A 145 -54.49 42.05 48.84
CA ALA A 145 -53.17 42.03 49.44
C ALA A 145 -52.10 42.45 48.41
N PRO A 146 -50.97 43.04 48.84
CA PRO A 146 -49.92 43.46 47.92
C PRO A 146 -49.34 42.22 47.22
N GLN A 147 -49.72 42.01 45.95
CA GLN A 147 -48.99 41.10 45.08
C GLN A 147 -47.59 41.70 44.89
N TYR A 148 -46.62 41.12 45.58
CA TYR A 148 -45.20 41.34 45.34
C TYR A 148 -44.96 41.18 43.84
N LYS A 149 -44.68 42.28 43.14
CA LYS A 149 -44.15 42.23 41.79
C LYS A 149 -42.79 41.55 41.91
N LYS A 150 -42.64 40.34 41.39
CA LYS A 150 -41.30 39.78 41.13
C LYS A 150 -40.65 40.74 40.13
N GLN A 151 -39.78 41.62 40.63
CA GLN A 151 -38.94 42.45 39.80
C GLN A 151 -37.92 41.51 39.16
N LEU A 152 -38.18 41.08 37.93
CA LEU A 152 -37.18 40.39 37.13
C LEU A 152 -36.04 41.38 36.90
N ARG A 153 -34.92 41.13 37.56
CA ARG A 153 -33.68 41.90 37.36
C ARG A 153 -33.00 41.28 36.13
N TYR A 154 -32.72 42.11 35.14
CA TYR A 154 -31.92 41.70 34.00
C TYR A 154 -30.53 41.28 34.48
N GLU A 155 -30.09 40.11 34.02
CA GLU A 155 -28.73 39.60 34.19
C GLU A 155 -28.15 39.43 32.79
N GLU A 156 -26.94 39.95 32.59
CA GLU A 156 -26.26 39.92 31.30
C GLU A 156 -25.94 38.47 30.92
N PRO A 157 -26.30 38.01 29.71
CA PRO A 157 -25.96 36.65 29.26
C PRO A 157 -24.45 36.47 29.15
N GLU A 158 -23.97 35.28 29.49
CA GLU A 158 -22.58 34.89 29.22
C GLU A 158 -22.41 34.63 27.72
N ILE A 159 -21.59 35.46 27.07
CA ILE A 159 -21.35 35.38 25.61
C ILE A 159 -20.08 34.58 25.39
N PHE A 160 -20.23 33.39 24.79
CA PHE A 160 -19.09 32.59 24.38
C PHE A 160 -18.41 33.20 23.15
N ARG A 161 -17.10 33.05 23.04
CA ARG A 161 -16.32 33.47 21.87
C ARG A 161 -15.79 32.25 21.13
N CYS A 162 -16.06 32.17 19.82
CA CYS A 162 -15.57 31.04 18.99
C CYS A 162 -14.04 30.87 19.04
N SER A 163 -13.30 31.97 19.23
CA SER A 163 -11.84 31.97 19.37
C SER A 163 -11.33 31.14 20.53
N ASP A 164 -12.13 30.97 21.58
CA ASP A 164 -11.73 30.34 22.84
C ASP A 164 -11.82 28.81 22.73
N TYR A 165 -12.53 28.29 21.71
CA TYR A 165 -12.76 26.87 21.47
C TYR A 165 -12.11 26.36 20.17
N LEU A 166 -11.89 27.24 19.19
CA LEU A 166 -11.33 26.89 17.87
C LEU A 166 -9.90 27.42 17.65
N SER A 167 -9.16 27.74 18.71
CA SER A 167 -7.82 28.36 18.62
C SER A 167 -6.78 27.49 17.89
N THR A 168 -7.04 26.19 17.73
CA THR A 168 -6.19 25.22 16.99
C THR A 168 -6.48 25.20 15.48
N VAL A 169 -7.49 25.94 15.02
CA VAL A 169 -7.82 26.16 13.61
C VAL A 169 -7.11 27.42 13.11
N SER A 170 -5.79 27.47 13.28
CA SER A 170 -4.96 28.56 12.75
C SER A 170 -4.96 28.51 11.21
N ALA A 171 -5.13 29.66 10.57
CA ALA A 171 -5.18 29.82 9.11
C ALA A 171 -3.89 29.41 8.36
N ASP A 172 -2.80 29.16 9.08
CA ASP A 172 -1.48 28.84 8.52
C ASP A 172 -1.24 27.34 8.29
N ASP A 173 -2.17 26.47 8.70
CA ASP A 173 -2.15 25.06 8.34
C ASP A 173 -3.20 24.83 7.24
N PRO A 174 -2.84 25.02 5.95
CA PRO A 174 -3.77 24.75 4.88
C PRO A 174 -4.26 23.31 5.05
N LEU A 175 -5.55 23.09 4.81
CA LEU A 175 -6.07 21.75 4.60
C LEU A 175 -5.03 20.97 3.76
N PRO A 176 -4.82 19.66 3.99
CA PRO A 176 -4.24 18.84 2.94
C PRO A 176 -5.21 18.93 1.76
N THR A 177 -5.03 19.95 0.92
CA THR A 177 -5.66 20.06 -0.39
C THR A 177 -5.32 18.74 -1.03
N SER A 178 -6.37 18.02 -1.42
CA SER A 178 -6.31 16.78 -2.16
C SER A 178 -5.53 16.99 -3.46
N ALA A 179 -4.21 17.11 -3.38
CA ALA A 179 -3.31 16.75 -4.44
C ALA A 179 -3.21 15.23 -4.38
N SER A 180 -4.28 14.59 -4.86
CA SER A 180 -4.31 13.21 -5.26
C SER A 180 -3.23 13.00 -6.32
N ASN A 181 -2.00 12.72 -5.89
CA ASN A 181 -0.96 12.14 -6.73
C ASN A 181 -0.95 10.62 -6.58
N PHE A 182 -2.12 10.00 -6.40
CA PHE A 182 -2.27 8.56 -6.57
C PHE A 182 -2.32 8.26 -8.08
N SER A 183 -1.19 8.44 -8.76
CA SER A 183 -0.98 7.86 -10.08
C SER A 183 -0.72 6.37 -9.89
N LEU A 184 -1.81 5.60 -9.89
CA LEU A 184 -1.75 4.16 -10.08
C LEU A 184 -1.43 3.93 -11.57
N GLU A 185 -0.16 4.00 -11.95
CA GLU A 185 0.29 3.58 -13.28
C GLU A 185 0.17 2.06 -13.36
N THR A 186 -0.99 1.58 -13.82
CA THR A 186 -1.19 0.17 -14.15
C THR A 186 -0.53 -0.07 -15.50
N SER A 187 0.73 -0.49 -15.51
CA SER A 187 1.34 -1.07 -16.71
C SER A 187 0.79 -2.48 -16.92
N ALA A 188 -0.47 -2.58 -17.36
CA ALA A 188 -0.96 -3.77 -18.01
C ALA A 188 -0.47 -3.74 -19.47
N SER A 189 0.72 -4.29 -19.71
CA SER A 189 1.20 -4.54 -21.06
C SER A 189 0.31 -5.59 -21.74
N ASP A 190 -0.54 -5.08 -22.62
CA ASP A 190 -1.24 -5.76 -23.70
C ASP A 190 -0.26 -6.61 -24.51
N ARG A 191 -0.25 -7.93 -24.28
CA ARG A 191 0.33 -8.91 -25.20
C ARG A 191 -0.73 -9.28 -26.22
N SER A 192 -0.89 -8.44 -27.24
CA SER A 192 -1.56 -8.80 -28.47
C SER A 192 -0.67 -9.81 -29.22
N VAL A 193 -1.18 -11.03 -29.37
CA VAL A 193 -0.62 -12.11 -30.17
C VAL A 193 -0.77 -11.74 -31.64
N GLU A 194 0.32 -11.44 -32.33
CA GLU A 194 0.30 -11.33 -33.79
C GLU A 194 0.41 -12.73 -34.41
N ASP A 195 -0.63 -13.07 -35.15
CA ASP A 195 -0.81 -14.27 -35.99
C ASP A 195 0.15 -14.18 -37.19
N ASP A 196 1.31 -14.84 -37.10
CA ASP A 196 2.27 -14.94 -38.21
C ASP A 196 1.73 -15.91 -39.28
N ARG A 197 0.89 -15.38 -40.19
CA ARG A 197 0.54 -16.07 -41.43
C ARG A 197 1.65 -15.89 -42.46
N THR A 198 2.39 -16.96 -42.65
CA THR A 198 3.37 -17.15 -43.71
C THR A 198 2.69 -17.05 -45.10
N PRO A 199 3.17 -16.23 -46.05
CA PRO A 199 2.64 -16.26 -47.42
C PRO A 199 3.29 -17.39 -48.23
N LEU A 200 2.45 -18.20 -48.87
CA LEU A 200 2.85 -19.13 -49.92
C LEU A 200 3.61 -18.39 -51.04
N SER A 201 4.77 -18.93 -51.42
CA SER A 201 5.47 -18.56 -52.66
C SER A 201 4.64 -18.98 -53.88
N PRO A 202 4.61 -18.18 -54.97
CA PRO A 202 4.09 -18.65 -56.24
C PRO A 202 5.12 -19.56 -56.92
N ALA A 203 4.58 -20.53 -57.66
CA ALA A 203 5.32 -21.41 -58.54
C ALA A 203 5.74 -20.69 -59.82
N ASP A 204 6.97 -20.94 -60.26
CA ASP A 204 7.38 -21.10 -61.67
C ASP A 204 8.55 -22.09 -61.71
#